data_AF-A0A4Y9LMZ6-F1
#
_entry.id   AF-A0A4Y9LMZ6-F1
#
_cell.length_a   1.000
_cell.length_b   1.000
_cell.length_c   1.000
_cell.angle_alpha   90.00
_cell.angle_beta   90.00
_cell.angle_gamma   90.00
#
_symmetry.space_group_name_H-M   'P 1'
#
loop_
_entity.id
_entity.type
_entity.pdbx_description
1 polymer ?
#
loop_
_entity_poly.entity_id
_entity_poly.type
_entity_poly.pdbx_seq_one_letter_code
_entity_poly.pdbx_strand_id
1 'polypeptide(L)'
;MKNAFNLSPLAEKLRSDARSLVIAALLIGGLILWFVMAGRTDRVIYRGVDQAWAEPGIVHLKTDPAGNYVIQRNAEFAAMKVGCVYDLNYDVVFGRHQSNDRIKTVRRVTLVGCQTSRTGSGQPSSMSGAV
;
A
#
# COMPACT_ATOMS: atom_id res chain seq x y z
N MET A 1 60.86 -27.90 -13.73
CA MET A 1 59.90 -27.43 -12.70
C MET A 1 58.87 -26.55 -13.38
N LYS A 2 57.65 -27.06 -13.64
CA LYS A 2 56.58 -26.35 -14.36
C LYS A 2 55.31 -26.35 -13.51
N ASN A 3 55.12 -25.32 -12.68
CA ASN A 3 53.91 -25.15 -11.86
C ASN A 3 52.97 -24.09 -12.47
N ALA A 4 52.94 -23.96 -13.80
CA ALA A 4 52.27 -22.85 -14.48
C ALA A 4 50.87 -23.17 -15.05
N PHE A 5 50.35 -24.40 -14.89
CA PHE A 5 49.18 -24.84 -15.68
C PHE A 5 47.89 -25.17 -14.89
N ASN A 6 47.83 -24.96 -13.58
CA ASN A 6 46.60 -25.19 -12.80
C ASN A 6 45.89 -23.91 -12.31
N LEU A 7 46.41 -22.73 -12.63
CA LEU A 7 45.82 -21.45 -12.20
C LEU A 7 44.71 -20.96 -13.13
N SER A 8 44.81 -21.21 -14.45
CA SER A 8 43.77 -20.79 -15.42
C SER A 8 42.39 -21.40 -15.17
N PRO A 9 42.23 -22.72 -15.01
CA PRO A 9 40.89 -23.30 -14.83
C PRO A 9 40.28 -22.93 -13.46
N LEU A 10 41.12 -22.77 -12.43
CA LEU A 10 40.68 -22.40 -11.09
C LEU A 10 40.30 -20.91 -11.02
N ALA A 11 41.06 -20.04 -11.68
CA ALA A 11 40.74 -18.61 -11.79
C ALA A 11 39.51 -18.34 -12.66
N GLU A 12 39.31 -19.09 -13.75
CA GLU A 12 38.08 -19.00 -14.56
C GLU A 12 36.86 -19.47 -13.79
N LYS A 13 36.98 -20.56 -13.01
CA LYS A 13 35.91 -21.06 -12.16
C LYS A 13 35.57 -20.09 -11.03
N LEU A 14 36.58 -19.53 -10.36
CA LEU A 14 36.42 -18.46 -9.35
C LEU A 14 35.77 -17.20 -9.94
N ARG A 15 36.13 -16.81 -11.17
CA ARG A 15 35.54 -15.65 -11.85
C ARG A 15 34.10 -15.90 -12.26
N SER A 16 33.77 -17.14 -12.65
CA SER A 16 32.40 -17.57 -12.92
C SER A 16 31.55 -17.58 -11.65
N ASP A 17 32.08 -18.15 -10.55
CA ASP A 17 31.41 -18.18 -9.24
C ASP A 17 31.23 -16.76 -8.68
N ALA A 18 32.23 -15.89 -8.81
CA ALA A 18 32.12 -14.49 -8.39
C ALA A 18 31.07 -13.72 -9.21
N ARG A 19 31.01 -13.93 -10.53
CA ARG A 19 29.94 -13.34 -11.37
C ARG A 19 28.57 -13.86 -10.96
N SER A 20 28.45 -15.16 -10.70
CA SER A 20 27.20 -15.79 -10.24
C SER A 20 26.75 -15.23 -8.89
N LEU A 21 27.68 -15.04 -7.95
CA LEU A 21 27.44 -14.41 -6.64
C LEU A 21 26.99 -12.96 -6.77
N VAL A 22 27.61 -12.17 -7.65
CA VAL A 22 27.22 -10.78 -7.90
C VAL A 22 25.82 -10.71 -8.50
N ILE A 23 25.50 -11.59 -9.46
CA ILE A 23 24.16 -11.66 -10.05
C ILE A 23 23.14 -12.06 -8.99
N ALA A 24 23.43 -13.07 -8.18
CA ALA A 24 22.54 -13.49 -7.09
C ALA A 24 22.33 -12.36 -6.06
N ALA A 25 23.38 -11.64 -5.68
CA ALA A 25 23.28 -10.50 -4.77
C ALA A 25 22.45 -9.35 -5.35
N LEU A 26 22.60 -9.05 -6.64
CA LEU A 26 21.78 -8.04 -7.33
C LEU A 26 20.31 -8.46 -7.45
N LEU A 27 20.03 -9.74 -7.73
CA LEU A 27 18.67 -10.26 -7.79
C LEU A 27 17.99 -10.22 -6.42
N ILE A 28 18.69 -10.66 -5.37
CA ILE A 28 18.18 -10.60 -3.99
C ILE A 28 18.01 -9.14 -3.54
N GLY A 29 18.99 -8.28 -3.81
CA GLY A 29 18.92 -6.85 -3.52
C GLY A 29 17.75 -6.17 -4.25
N GLY A 30 17.55 -6.50 -5.52
CA GLY A 30 16.42 -6.04 -6.32
C GLY A 30 15.08 -6.53 -5.78
N LEU A 31 14.99 -7.79 -5.36
CA LEU A 31 13.79 -8.36 -4.76
C LEU A 31 13.43 -7.69 -3.43
N ILE A 32 14.42 -7.45 -2.57
CA ILE A 32 14.23 -6.75 -1.29
C ILE A 32 13.80 -5.31 -1.55
N LEU A 33 14.49 -4.60 -2.45
CA LEU A 33 14.15 -3.23 -2.82
C LEU A 33 12.74 -3.15 -3.40
N TRP A 34 12.35 -4.09 -4.26
CA TRP A 34 11.00 -4.20 -4.79
C TRP A 34 9.98 -4.39 -3.66
N PHE A 35 10.25 -5.28 -2.71
CA PHE A 35 9.36 -5.54 -1.59
C PHE A 35 9.21 -4.32 -0.66
N VAL A 36 10.28 -3.55 -0.45
CA VAL A 36 10.25 -2.28 0.29
C VAL A 36 9.44 -1.22 -0.47
N MET A 37 9.64 -1.12 -1.78
CA MET A 37 8.98 -0.10 -2.62
C MET A 37 7.51 -0.38 -2.89
N ALA A 38 7.12 -1.65 -3.00
CA ALA A 38 5.73 -2.04 -3.25
C ALA A 38 4.79 -1.63 -2.10
N GLY A 39 5.33 -1.43 -0.90
CA GLY A 39 4.54 -1.12 0.29
C GLY A 39 3.58 -2.26 0.63
N ARG A 40 2.63 -1.98 1.53
CA ARG A 40 1.45 -2.83 1.69
C ARG A 40 0.24 -2.06 1.22
N THR A 41 -0.69 -2.80 0.63
CA THR A 41 -1.94 -2.25 0.13
C THR A 41 -3.08 -2.90 0.89
N ASP A 42 -3.85 -2.09 1.62
CA ASP A 42 -5.09 -2.52 2.26
C ASP A 42 -6.28 -1.92 1.52
N ARG A 43 -7.25 -2.77 1.18
CA ARG A 43 -8.52 -2.35 0.59
C ARG A 43 -9.48 -1.95 1.71
N VAL A 44 -9.93 -0.71 1.69
CA VAL A 44 -10.86 -0.19 2.70
C VAL A 44 -11.90 0.73 2.09
N ILE A 45 -13.06 0.83 2.72
CA ILE A 45 -14.09 1.81 2.41
C ILE A 45 -13.78 3.08 3.21
N TYR A 46 -13.64 4.21 2.53
CA TYR A 46 -13.42 5.49 3.19
C TYR A 46 -14.74 6.01 3.80
N ARG A 47 -14.78 6.20 5.12
CA ARG A 47 -15.95 6.67 5.88
C ARG A 47 -15.84 8.15 6.29
N GLY A 48 -14.77 8.83 5.91
CA GLY A 48 -14.51 10.23 6.26
C GLY A 48 -13.31 10.38 7.18
N VAL A 49 -13.21 11.54 7.82
CA VAL A 49 -12.10 11.90 8.71
C VAL A 49 -12.51 11.66 10.15
N ASP A 50 -11.58 11.16 10.97
CA ASP A 50 -11.75 11.22 12.41
C ASP A 50 -11.36 12.62 12.92
N GLN A 51 -12.37 13.43 13.26
CA GLN A 51 -12.15 14.79 13.76
C GLN A 51 -11.56 14.82 15.17
N ALA A 52 -11.57 13.69 15.90
CA ALA A 52 -10.97 13.61 17.23
C ALA A 52 -9.43 13.70 17.21
N TRP A 53 -8.81 13.50 16.04
CA TRP A 53 -7.34 13.39 15.87
C TRP A 53 -6.81 14.35 14.78
N ALA A 54 -7.31 15.57 14.75
CA ALA A 54 -6.93 16.57 13.75
C ALA A 54 -5.61 17.27 14.11
N GLU A 55 -4.47 16.65 13.81
CA GLU A 55 -3.17 17.32 13.84
C GLU A 55 -2.99 18.27 12.63
N PRO A 56 -2.21 19.36 12.76
CA PRO A 56 -1.93 20.26 11.65
C PRO A 56 -1.09 19.55 10.57
N GLY A 57 -1.68 19.32 9.39
CA GLY A 57 -1.00 18.75 8.22
C GLY A 57 -1.23 17.25 7.99
N ILE A 58 -1.71 16.51 9.00
CA ILE A 58 -2.01 15.08 8.92
C ILE A 58 -3.49 14.85 9.24
N VAL A 59 -4.11 13.86 8.60
CA VAL A 59 -5.52 13.52 8.76
C VAL A 59 -5.66 12.03 9.04
N HIS A 60 -6.37 11.71 10.12
CA HIS A 60 -6.77 10.34 10.43
C HIS A 60 -7.97 9.93 9.57
N LEU A 61 -7.83 8.84 8.83
CA LEU A 61 -8.86 8.30 7.96
C LEU A 61 -9.72 7.32 8.74
N LYS A 62 -11.03 7.59 8.77
CA LYS A 62 -12.02 6.62 9.22
C LYS A 62 -12.29 5.66 8.07
N THR A 63 -12.02 4.38 8.30
CA THR A 63 -12.07 3.33 7.27
C THR A 63 -12.89 2.13 7.73
N ASP A 64 -13.35 1.32 6.79
CA ASP A 64 -14.05 0.06 7.03
C ASP A 64 -13.45 -1.04 6.13
N PRO A 65 -12.80 -2.09 6.68
CA PRO A 65 -12.66 -2.39 8.12
C PRO A 65 -11.88 -1.31 8.89
N ALA A 66 -12.21 -1.15 10.17
CA ALA A 66 -11.59 -0.13 11.03
C ALA A 66 -10.08 -0.36 11.15
N GLY A 67 -9.30 0.68 10.84
CA GLY A 67 -7.86 0.68 11.04
C GLY A 67 -7.30 2.08 11.25
N ASN A 68 -6.13 2.13 11.89
CA ASN A 68 -5.42 3.37 12.19
C ASN A 68 -4.61 3.82 10.97
N TYR A 69 -5.23 4.57 10.05
CA TYR A 69 -4.58 5.12 8.87
C TYR A 69 -4.48 6.64 8.96
N VAL A 70 -3.32 7.18 8.59
CA VAL A 70 -3.11 8.63 8.45
C VAL A 70 -2.64 8.97 7.06
N ILE A 71 -3.09 10.11 6.55
CA ILE A 71 -2.66 10.67 5.28
C ILE A 71 -2.32 12.14 5.46
N GLN A 72 -1.36 12.65 4.70
CA GLN A 72 -1.08 14.08 4.67
C GLN A 72 -2.23 14.84 3.98
N ARG A 73 -2.48 16.10 4.37
CA ARG A 73 -3.42 16.98 3.66
C ARG A 73 -2.81 17.40 2.31
N ASN A 74 -2.88 16.52 1.34
CA ASN A 74 -2.41 16.73 -0.03
C ASN A 74 -3.59 16.68 -1.03
N ALA A 75 -3.29 16.90 -2.31
CA ALA A 75 -4.28 16.79 -3.38
C ALA A 75 -4.92 15.40 -3.48
N GLU A 76 -4.20 14.34 -3.08
CA GLU A 76 -4.74 12.97 -3.07
C GLU A 76 -5.85 12.83 -2.03
N PHE A 77 -5.64 13.33 -0.80
CA PHE A 77 -6.67 13.38 0.22
C PHE A 77 -7.88 14.22 -0.22
N ALA A 78 -7.65 15.38 -0.84
CA ALA A 78 -8.72 16.25 -1.33
C ALA A 78 -9.59 15.59 -2.42
N ALA A 79 -9.04 14.63 -3.16
CA ALA A 79 -9.76 13.85 -4.17
C ALA A 79 -10.56 12.68 -3.59
N MET A 80 -10.38 12.34 -2.30
CA MET A 80 -11.08 11.21 -1.67
C MET A 80 -12.56 11.52 -1.43
N LYS A 81 -13.41 10.56 -1.76
CA LYS A 81 -14.88 10.64 -1.62
C LYS A 81 -15.37 9.64 -0.58
N VAL A 82 -16.14 10.13 0.38
CA VAL A 82 -16.75 9.29 1.41
C VAL A 82 -17.70 8.27 0.78
N GLY A 83 -17.64 7.02 1.23
CA GLY A 83 -18.44 5.90 0.74
C GLY A 83 -17.79 5.12 -0.41
N CYS A 84 -16.63 5.54 -0.91
CA CYS A 84 -15.91 4.81 -1.95
C CYS A 84 -14.88 3.84 -1.36
N VAL A 85 -14.62 2.76 -2.11
CA VAL A 85 -13.59 1.77 -1.83
C VAL A 85 -12.26 2.28 -2.40
N TYR A 86 -11.24 2.28 -1.56
CA TYR A 86 -9.89 2.67 -1.90
C TYR A 86 -8.91 1.58 -1.53
N ASP A 87 -7.90 1.40 -2.38
CA ASP A 87 -6.71 0.64 -2.07
C ASP A 87 -5.68 1.63 -1.50
N LEU A 88 -5.45 1.56 -0.19
CA LEU A 88 -4.51 2.41 0.53
C LEU A 88 -3.14 1.76 0.53
N ASN A 89 -2.20 2.36 -0.18
CA ASN A 89 -0.80 1.95 -0.13
C ASN A 89 -0.11 2.71 1.02
N TYR A 90 0.44 1.95 1.97
CA TYR A 90 1.12 2.47 3.13
C TYR A 90 2.53 1.88 3.25
N ASP A 91 3.38 2.62 3.95
CA ASP A 91 4.79 2.26 4.13
C ASP A 91 4.93 1.01 5.00
N VAL A 92 5.74 0.06 4.55
CA VAL A 92 6.10 -1.11 5.36
C VAL A 92 7.42 -0.77 6.03
N VAL A 93 7.34 -0.26 7.26
CA VAL A 93 8.55 -0.09 8.07
C VAL A 93 9.15 -1.48 8.32
N PHE A 94 10.27 -1.77 7.65
CA PHE A 94 11.07 -2.97 7.91
C PHE A 94 11.68 -2.84 9.30
N GLY A 95 11.04 -3.48 10.29
CA GLY A 95 11.52 -3.44 11.67
C GLY A 95 10.41 -3.68 12.69
N ARG A 96 10.37 -4.92 13.20
CA ARG A 96 9.62 -5.41 14.36
C ARG A 96 8.09 -5.41 14.25
N HIS A 97 7.61 -6.65 14.26
CA HIS A 97 6.27 -7.15 14.56
C HIS A 97 5.38 -6.29 15.47
N GLN A 98 4.08 -6.40 15.18
CA GLN A 98 2.92 -6.32 16.08
C GLN A 98 2.73 -5.06 16.93
N SER A 99 1.76 -4.24 16.54
CA SER A 99 0.74 -3.76 17.48
C SER A 99 -0.44 -3.19 16.69
N ASN A 100 -1.66 -3.56 17.08
CA ASN A 100 -2.93 -3.08 16.54
C ASN A 100 -3.09 -1.54 16.57
N ASP A 101 -2.20 -0.82 17.25
CA ASP A 101 -2.22 0.64 17.41
C ASP A 101 -1.16 1.40 16.61
N ARG A 102 -0.37 0.75 15.74
CA ARG A 102 0.58 1.49 14.89
C ARG A 102 -0.15 2.20 13.75
N ILE A 103 -0.09 3.52 13.80
CA ILE A 103 -0.51 4.44 12.76
C ILE A 103 0.16 4.06 11.43
N LYS A 104 -0.65 3.67 10.44
CA LYS A 104 -0.21 3.37 9.08
C LYS A 104 -0.23 4.66 8.26
N THR A 105 0.96 5.12 7.86
CA THR A 105 1.07 6.33 7.02
C THR A 105 0.83 5.97 5.56
N VAL A 106 -0.29 6.44 5.02
CA VAL A 106 -0.69 6.27 3.63
C VAL A 106 0.17 7.15 2.74
N ARG A 107 0.83 6.53 1.77
CA ARG A 107 1.65 7.19 0.75
C ARG A 107 0.87 7.46 -0.53
N ARG A 108 -0.04 6.55 -0.87
CA ARG A 108 -0.83 6.64 -2.10
C ARG A 108 -2.21 6.06 -1.87
N VAL A 109 -3.21 6.71 -2.47
CA VAL A 109 -4.60 6.26 -2.47
C VAL A 109 -5.03 5.92 -3.91
N THR A 110 -5.53 4.71 -4.12
CA THR A 110 -6.06 4.31 -5.44
C THR A 110 -7.55 4.06 -5.34
N LEU A 111 -8.36 4.75 -6.15
CA LEU A 111 -9.80 4.52 -6.21
C LEU A 111 -10.08 3.18 -6.89
N VAL A 112 -10.72 2.28 -6.16
CA VAL A 112 -11.18 0.99 -6.70
C VAL A 112 -12.56 1.13 -7.31
N GLY A 113 -13.45 1.83 -6.60
CA GLY A 113 -14.82 1.99 -7.03
C GLY A 113 -15.66 2.70 -5.97
N CYS A 114 -16.67 3.41 -6.42
CA CYS A 114 -17.66 4.01 -5.53
C CYS A 114 -18.94 3.19 -5.63
N GLN A 115 -19.45 2.71 -4.50
CA GLN A 115 -20.84 2.28 -4.48
C GLN A 115 -21.68 3.53 -4.66
N THR A 116 -22.24 3.71 -5.85
CA THR A 116 -23.28 4.68 -6.08
C THR A 116 -24.39 4.33 -5.10
N SER A 117 -24.63 5.20 -4.12
CA SER A 117 -25.81 5.14 -3.28
C SER A 117 -27.03 5.14 -4.18
N ARG A 118 -27.58 3.95 -4.44
CA ARG A 118 -28.90 3.76 -5.01
C ARG A 118 -29.89 4.08 -3.88
N THR A 119 -29.98 5.35 -3.53
CA THR A 119 -31.06 5.87 -2.69
C THR A 119 -32.30 5.97 -3.58
N GLY A 120 -33.42 5.42 -3.12
CA GLY A 120 -34.56 5.03 -3.95
C GLY A 120 -35.20 6.08 -4.85
N SER A 121 -35.76 5.61 -5.97
CA SER A 121 -36.97 6.18 -6.57
C SER A 121 -37.76 5.04 -7.21
N GLY A 122 -38.94 4.77 -6.66
CA GLY A 122 -39.78 3.65 -7.10
C GLY A 122 -40.80 3.16 -6.06
N GLN A 123 -41.22 4.00 -5.12
CA GLN A 123 -42.43 3.78 -4.35
C GLN A 123 -43.46 4.81 -4.84
N PRO A 124 -44.44 4.42 -5.68
CA PRO A 124 -45.57 5.29 -5.96
C PRO A 124 -46.49 5.29 -4.74
N SER A 125 -46.34 6.33 -3.92
CA SER A 125 -47.36 6.75 -2.97
C SER A 125 -48.57 7.29 -3.74
N SER A 126 -49.48 6.41 -4.17
CA SER A 126 -50.80 6.83 -4.60
C SER A 126 -51.70 6.97 -3.39
N MET A 127 -51.64 8.16 -2.77
CA MET A 127 -52.79 8.71 -2.05
C MET A 127 -53.92 8.91 -3.07
N SER A 128 -54.95 8.07 -3.02
CA SER A 128 -56.23 8.39 -3.65
C SER A 128 -57.13 8.96 -2.55
N GLY A 129 -57.29 10.29 -2.60
CA GLY A 129 -58.23 11.02 -1.78
C GLY A 129 -59.68 10.78 -2.21
N ALA A 130 -60.56 11.09 -1.27
CA ALA A 130 -62.00 11.15 -1.42
C ALA A 130 -62.43 12.15 -2.52
N VAL A 131 -63.41 11.75 -3.33
CA VAL A 131 -64.75 12.35 -3.45
C VAL A 131 -65.73 11.24 -3.81
#